data_AF-M7XNU9-F1
#
_entry.id   AF-M7XNU9-F1
#
_cell.length_a   1.000
_cell.length_b   1.000
_cell.length_c   1.000
_cell.angle_alpha   90.00
_cell.angle_beta   90.00
_cell.angle_gamma   90.00
#
_symmetry.space_group_name_H-M   'P 1'
#
loop_
_entity.id
_entity.type
_entity.pdbx_description
1 polymer ?
#
loop_
_entity_poly.entity_id
_entity_poly.type
_entity_poly.pdbx_seq_one_letter_code
_entity_poly.pdbx_strand_id
1 'polypeptide(L)'
;MAATHPVILSNYRLPAWLSYLLPGEQFSRDIAATSYYRSWKAGVLAVFAVDTYWGSLEDASRPVVKEQLAAIRDQVTMDSALVHEATAKCTSLEAYFLHIASIVVGDTRYLDIVGIDGNPCQDSTAHALGQAYGRILLAQTPKGDLMFKLAKMMSCFRNAKPALNKDLKAWETETGKNVWHVLESHPADIGRVLSRCDHALHHLEEYKAKSWPMEGRTRHLSMEELFYTLASLARYLRACSEALLTGSDPQPTAATLLQTTPLVDKAVQGCEVCAAEHLRHAALQHSIAHTSFSAFFPRARADTARQMRAF
;
A
#
# COMPACT_ATOMS: atom_id res chain seq x y z
N MET A 1 29.30 5.29 20.73
CA MET A 1 28.18 4.68 20.00
C MET A 1 27.28 5.81 19.54
N ALA A 2 27.22 6.08 18.24
CA ALA A 2 26.33 7.11 17.70
C ALA A 2 24.88 6.63 17.89
N ALA A 3 24.03 7.45 18.50
CA ALA A 3 22.60 7.18 18.58
C ALA A 3 22.05 7.19 17.15
N THR A 4 21.78 6.01 16.60
CA THR A 4 21.05 5.84 15.35
C THR A 4 19.62 6.32 15.59
N HIS A 5 19.34 7.55 15.18
CA HIS A 5 17.99 8.10 15.25
C HIS A 5 17.18 7.58 14.07
N PRO A 6 15.93 7.15 14.27
CA PRO A 6 15.05 6.75 13.19
C PRO A 6 14.92 7.87 12.16
N VAL A 7 14.81 7.49 10.88
CA VAL A 7 14.87 8.41 9.72
C VAL A 7 13.94 9.62 9.84
N ILE A 8 12.78 9.46 10.51
CA ILE A 8 11.76 10.51 10.67
C ILE A 8 11.84 11.22 12.04
N LEU A 9 12.67 10.76 12.98
CA LEU A 9 12.63 11.17 14.40
C LEU A 9 13.76 12.12 14.84
N SER A 10 14.53 12.72 13.93
CA SER A 10 15.59 13.65 14.35
C SER A 10 15.00 14.96 14.91
N ASN A 11 15.26 15.21 16.20
CA ASN A 11 14.43 16.00 17.11
C ASN A 11 14.52 17.54 17.01
N TYR A 12 15.26 18.15 16.08
CA TYR A 12 15.51 19.61 16.17
C TYR A 12 15.31 20.44 14.91
N ARG A 13 14.84 19.84 13.82
CA ARG A 13 14.25 20.56 12.70
C ARG A 13 12.95 19.86 12.32
N LEU A 14 11.98 20.57 11.76
CA LEU A 14 10.93 19.87 11.03
C LEU A 14 11.66 18.93 10.04
N PRO A 15 11.22 17.68 9.82
CA PRO A 15 11.54 17.01 8.56
C PRO A 15 11.37 18.07 7.47
N ALA A 16 12.39 18.33 6.66
CA ALA A 16 12.48 19.56 5.85
C ALA A 16 11.26 19.78 4.94
N TRP A 17 10.51 18.73 4.67
CA TRP A 17 9.25 18.76 3.95
C TRP A 17 8.07 19.31 4.79
N LEU A 18 7.95 19.07 6.10
CA LEU A 18 6.88 19.66 6.93
C LEU A 18 6.99 21.19 7.00
N SER A 19 8.19 21.75 6.89
CA SER A 19 8.37 23.21 6.79
C SER A 19 7.78 23.81 5.52
N TYR A 20 7.46 23.02 4.49
CA TYR A 20 6.80 23.54 3.29
C TYR A 20 5.39 24.06 3.59
N LEU A 21 4.74 23.58 4.65
CA LEU A 21 3.45 24.10 5.12
C LEU A 21 3.53 25.52 5.71
N LEU A 22 4.73 26.04 5.97
CA LEU A 22 4.95 27.31 6.65
C LEU A 22 5.50 28.38 5.68
N PRO A 23 5.09 29.65 5.82
CA PRO A 23 5.52 30.72 4.95
C PRO A 23 6.86 31.30 5.42
N GLY A 24 7.96 30.82 4.84
CA GLY A 24 9.30 31.36 5.07
C GLY A 24 9.86 31.11 6.47
N GLU A 25 11.12 31.52 6.68
CA GLU A 25 11.89 31.15 7.87
C GLU A 25 11.44 31.87 9.14
N GLN A 26 11.10 33.16 9.05
CA GLN A 26 10.70 33.95 10.22
C GLN A 26 9.42 33.40 10.85
N PHE A 27 8.37 33.22 10.05
CA PHE A 27 7.12 32.62 10.52
C PHE A 27 7.32 31.21 11.08
N SER A 28 8.18 30.43 10.42
CA SER A 28 8.52 29.08 10.89
C SER A 28 9.09 29.07 12.30
N ARG A 29 9.92 30.08 12.66
CA ARG A 29 10.43 30.24 14.02
C ARG A 29 9.31 30.62 14.99
N ASP A 30 8.47 31.57 14.60
CA ASP A 30 7.44 32.13 15.47
C ASP A 30 6.35 31.09 15.79
N ILE A 31 5.85 30.37 14.80
CA ILE A 31 4.86 29.30 15.03
C ILE A 31 5.45 28.11 15.79
N ALA A 32 6.73 27.78 15.58
CA ALA A 32 7.42 26.70 16.30
C ALA A 32 7.57 26.97 17.80
N ALA A 33 7.50 28.23 18.24
CA ALA A 33 7.51 28.59 19.65
C ALA A 33 6.18 28.28 20.35
N THR A 34 5.08 28.12 19.61
CA THR A 34 3.76 27.85 20.18
C THR A 34 3.66 26.42 20.72
N SER A 35 2.86 26.20 21.78
CA SER A 35 2.69 24.85 22.34
C SER A 35 1.87 23.96 21.39
N TYR A 36 0.78 24.49 20.84
CA TYR A 36 -0.11 23.73 19.96
C TYR A 36 0.58 23.25 18.69
N TYR A 37 1.42 24.07 18.05
CA TYR A 37 2.12 23.63 16.85
C TYR A 37 3.15 22.54 17.17
N ARG A 38 3.83 22.63 18.33
CA ARG A 38 4.72 21.57 18.81
C ARG A 38 3.96 20.28 19.09
N SER A 39 2.78 20.39 19.72
CA SER A 39 1.90 19.25 20.02
C SER A 39 1.37 18.59 18.74
N TRP A 40 0.96 19.39 17.76
CA TRP A 40 0.56 18.93 16.42
C TRP A 40 1.70 18.21 15.71
N LYS A 41 2.89 18.83 15.66
CA LYS A 41 4.08 18.20 15.07
C LYS A 41 4.41 16.87 15.74
N ALA A 42 4.36 16.82 17.08
CA ALA A 42 4.57 15.59 17.83
C ALA A 42 3.53 14.52 17.46
N GLY A 43 2.27 14.91 17.23
CA GLY A 43 1.21 14.03 16.75
C GLY A 43 1.50 13.43 15.38
N VAL A 44 1.96 14.25 14.42
CA VAL A 44 2.36 13.78 13.08
C VAL A 44 3.47 12.74 13.20
N LEU A 45 4.52 13.04 13.96
CA LEU A 45 5.69 12.16 14.11
C LEU A 45 5.36 10.88 14.88
N ALA A 46 4.45 10.93 15.86
CA ALA A 46 4.03 9.78 16.63
C ALA A 46 3.44 8.67 15.75
N VAL A 47 2.75 9.01 14.66
CA VAL A 47 2.22 8.02 13.72
C VAL A 47 3.33 7.19 13.08
N PHE A 48 4.41 7.85 12.65
CA PHE A 48 5.57 7.17 12.06
C PHE A 48 6.40 6.42 13.10
N ALA A 49 6.48 6.94 14.33
CA ALA A 49 7.19 6.26 15.42
C ALA A 49 6.54 4.93 15.83
N VAL A 50 5.20 4.86 15.79
CA VAL A 50 4.43 3.68 16.18
C VAL A 50 4.26 2.70 15.03
N ASP A 51 4.37 3.14 13.77
CA ASP A 51 4.34 2.24 12.62
C ASP A 51 5.53 1.28 12.65
N THR A 52 5.25 -0.02 12.54
CA THR A 52 6.27 -1.08 12.71
C THR A 52 7.37 -1.03 11.65
N TYR A 53 7.11 -0.47 10.48
CA TYR A 53 8.12 -0.32 9.43
C TYR A 53 8.86 1.00 9.62
N TRP A 54 8.15 2.12 9.69
CA TRP A 54 8.78 3.44 9.80
C TRP A 54 9.55 3.62 11.12
N GLY A 55 9.03 3.10 12.22
CA GLY A 55 9.67 3.11 13.53
C GLY A 55 10.95 2.27 13.58
N SER A 56 11.10 1.27 12.70
CA SER A 56 12.30 0.44 12.59
C SER A 56 13.28 0.88 11.52
N LEU A 57 13.01 1.96 10.77
CA LEU A 57 13.90 2.42 9.69
C LEU A 57 15.13 3.12 10.26
N GLU A 58 16.29 2.50 10.07
CA GLU A 58 17.60 3.05 10.42
C GLU A 58 18.32 3.69 9.22
N ASP A 59 17.94 3.34 7.99
CA ASP A 59 18.60 3.79 6.76
C ASP A 59 17.61 4.38 5.75
N ALA A 60 17.75 5.70 5.51
CA ALA A 60 16.97 6.46 4.54
C ALA A 60 17.47 6.32 3.09
N SER A 61 18.66 5.74 2.89
CA SER A 61 19.32 5.71 1.59
C SER A 61 18.76 4.63 0.65
N ARG A 62 18.06 3.63 1.21
CA ARG A 62 17.42 2.54 0.48
C ARG A 62 16.43 3.08 -0.56
N PRO A 63 16.43 2.57 -1.81
CA PRO A 63 15.56 3.09 -2.87
C PRO A 63 14.06 3.06 -2.51
N VAL A 64 13.60 1.96 -1.89
CA VAL A 64 12.21 1.84 -1.42
C VAL A 64 11.84 2.94 -0.41
N VAL A 65 12.76 3.30 0.49
CA VAL A 65 12.53 4.35 1.50
C VAL A 65 12.51 5.72 0.83
N LYS A 66 13.37 5.96 -0.17
CA LYS A 66 13.37 7.21 -0.96
C LYS A 66 12.06 7.41 -1.71
N GLU A 67 11.51 6.36 -2.31
CA GLU A 67 10.23 6.41 -3.01
C GLU A 67 9.07 6.72 -2.04
N GLN A 68 9.06 6.08 -0.87
CA GLN A 68 8.07 6.34 0.17
C GLN A 68 8.15 7.78 0.71
N LEU A 69 9.37 8.29 0.93
CA LEU A 69 9.61 9.67 1.36
C LEU A 69 9.24 10.68 0.25
N ALA A 70 9.46 10.33 -1.02
CA ALA A 70 9.05 11.17 -2.14
C ALA A 70 7.53 11.33 -2.17
N ALA A 71 6.77 10.25 -2.01
CA ALA A 71 5.30 10.32 -1.94
C ALA A 71 4.80 11.20 -0.78
N ILE A 72 5.40 11.08 0.41
CA ILE A 72 5.08 11.96 1.56
C ILE A 72 5.38 13.43 1.22
N ARG A 73 6.55 13.70 0.62
CA ARG A 73 6.96 15.05 0.26
C ARG A 73 6.04 15.67 -0.78
N ASP A 74 5.65 14.89 -1.79
CA ASP A 74 4.79 15.36 -2.87
C ASP A 74 3.40 15.72 -2.31
N GLN A 75 2.84 14.89 -1.42
CA GLN A 75 1.62 15.23 -0.69
C GLN A 75 1.75 16.53 0.11
N VAL A 76 2.82 16.67 0.91
CA VAL A 76 3.02 17.88 1.73
C VAL A 76 3.19 19.13 0.88
N THR A 77 3.75 18.98 -0.33
CA THR A 77 3.88 20.07 -1.30
C THR A 77 2.53 20.48 -1.87
N MET A 78 1.66 19.51 -2.17
CA MET A 78 0.28 19.79 -2.59
C MET A 78 -0.50 20.49 -1.47
N ASP A 79 -0.43 19.95 -0.25
CA ASP A 79 -1.10 20.52 0.91
C ASP A 79 -0.60 21.94 1.23
N SER A 80 0.70 22.16 1.07
CA SER A 80 1.34 23.48 1.19
C SER A 80 0.72 24.50 0.23
N ALA A 81 0.52 24.14 -1.04
CA ALA A 81 -0.11 25.04 -2.01
C ALA A 81 -1.52 25.46 -1.57
N LEU A 82 -2.33 24.48 -1.11
CA LEU A 82 -3.68 24.73 -0.61
C LEU A 82 -3.69 25.61 0.64
N VAL A 83 -2.78 25.34 1.58
CA VAL A 83 -2.63 26.13 2.81
C VAL A 83 -2.22 27.56 2.49
N HIS A 84 -1.21 27.77 1.65
CA HIS A 84 -0.73 29.11 1.29
C HIS A 84 -1.80 29.94 0.57
N GLU A 85 -2.59 29.30 -0.30
CA GLU A 85 -3.72 29.96 -0.96
C GLU A 85 -4.78 30.40 0.05
N ALA A 86 -5.20 29.50 0.95
CA ALA A 86 -6.22 29.79 1.95
C ALA A 86 -5.77 30.80 3.01
N THR A 87 -4.47 30.85 3.31
CA THR A 87 -3.90 31.67 4.38
C THR A 87 -3.30 32.99 3.93
N ALA A 88 -3.43 33.35 2.64
CA ALA A 88 -2.84 34.56 2.06
C ALA A 88 -3.21 35.87 2.79
N LYS A 89 -4.32 35.87 3.54
CA LYS A 89 -4.81 37.02 4.32
C LYS A 89 -4.74 36.83 5.84
N CYS A 90 -4.18 35.72 6.32
CA CYS A 90 -4.07 35.46 7.75
C CYS A 90 -3.05 36.40 8.39
N THR A 91 -3.45 37.05 9.49
CA THR A 91 -2.60 38.01 10.22
C THR A 91 -2.10 37.47 11.56
N SER A 92 -2.56 36.29 11.99
CA SER A 92 -2.16 35.68 13.26
C SER A 92 -1.69 34.23 13.08
N LEU A 93 -0.78 33.80 13.97
CA LEU A 93 -0.26 32.42 14.01
C LEU A 93 -1.38 31.41 14.27
N GLU A 94 -2.34 31.77 15.11
CA GLU A 94 -3.49 30.93 15.46
C GLU A 94 -4.38 30.70 14.25
N ALA A 95 -4.80 31.76 13.55
CA ALA A 95 -5.63 31.64 12.36
C ALA A 95 -4.93 30.79 11.28
N TYR A 96 -3.63 30.99 11.09
CA TYR A 96 -2.84 30.18 10.16
C TYR A 96 -2.82 28.70 10.56
N PHE A 97 -2.61 28.39 11.85
CA PHE A 97 -2.63 27.01 12.35
C PHE A 97 -4.00 26.34 12.14
N LEU A 98 -5.10 27.05 12.37
CA LEU A 98 -6.44 26.54 12.13
C LEU A 98 -6.63 26.13 10.67
N HIS A 99 -6.16 26.96 9.72
CA HIS A 99 -6.20 26.64 8.30
C HIS A 99 -5.30 25.47 7.93
N ILE A 100 -4.06 25.39 8.46
CA ILE A 100 -3.24 24.18 8.27
C ILE A 100 -4.06 22.96 8.70
N ALA A 101 -4.54 22.95 9.94
CA ALA A 101 -5.17 21.79 10.52
C ALA A 101 -6.46 21.39 9.78
N SER A 102 -7.29 22.34 9.34
CA SER A 102 -8.52 22.02 8.62
C SER A 102 -8.24 21.52 7.20
N ILE A 103 -7.32 22.16 6.48
CA ILE A 103 -7.01 21.83 5.08
C ILE A 103 -6.36 20.46 4.98
N VAL A 104 -5.32 20.21 5.78
CA VAL A 104 -4.54 18.97 5.64
C VAL A 104 -5.25 17.74 6.21
N VAL A 105 -6.22 17.94 7.11
CA VAL A 105 -7.03 16.85 7.69
C VAL A 105 -8.35 16.66 6.93
N GLY A 106 -8.86 17.72 6.30
CA GLY A 106 -10.17 17.80 5.68
C GLY A 106 -11.27 18.20 6.68
N ASP A 107 -12.20 19.05 6.25
CA ASP A 107 -13.21 19.69 7.11
C ASP A 107 -14.02 18.72 7.97
N THR A 108 -14.50 17.61 7.38
CA THR A 108 -15.30 16.62 8.12
C THR A 108 -14.53 16.04 9.30
N ARG A 109 -13.29 15.58 9.05
CA ARG A 109 -12.47 14.94 10.07
C ARG A 109 -11.90 15.94 11.06
N TYR A 110 -11.67 17.18 10.62
CA TYR A 110 -11.32 18.28 11.50
C TYR A 110 -12.43 18.53 12.53
N LEU A 111 -13.69 18.65 12.06
CA LEU A 111 -14.84 18.84 12.94
C LEU A 111 -15.07 17.64 13.88
N ASP A 112 -14.83 16.41 13.42
CA ASP A 112 -14.93 15.22 14.28
C ASP A 112 -13.91 15.24 15.44
N ILE A 113 -12.71 15.79 15.21
CA ILE A 113 -11.63 15.83 16.20
C ILE A 113 -11.79 17.01 17.15
N VAL A 114 -12.14 18.18 16.61
CA VAL A 114 -12.30 19.41 17.40
C VAL A 114 -13.62 19.38 18.17
N GLY A 115 -14.69 18.86 17.57
CA GLY A 115 -16.04 18.98 18.09
C GLY A 115 -16.60 20.40 17.95
N ILE A 116 -17.84 20.60 18.41
CA ILE A 116 -18.58 21.87 18.24
C ILE A 116 -17.97 23.01 19.06
N ASP A 117 -17.47 22.71 20.27
CA ASP A 117 -16.95 23.71 21.22
C ASP A 117 -15.46 23.50 21.56
N GLY A 118 -14.76 22.63 20.85
CA GLY A 118 -13.36 22.33 21.16
C GLY A 118 -12.42 23.43 20.70
N ASN A 119 -11.29 23.55 21.40
CA ASN A 119 -10.22 24.46 21.01
C ASN A 119 -9.14 23.68 20.23
N PRO A 120 -8.95 23.95 18.93
CA PRO A 120 -7.90 23.31 18.12
C PRO A 120 -6.48 23.61 18.63
N CYS A 121 -6.29 24.75 19.28
CA CYS A 121 -5.02 25.18 19.87
C CYS A 121 -4.79 24.64 21.29
N GLN A 122 -5.67 23.77 21.80
CA GLN A 122 -5.36 22.97 22.97
C GLN A 122 -4.38 21.86 22.59
N ASP A 123 -3.34 21.64 23.40
CA ASP A 123 -2.26 20.69 23.07
C ASP A 123 -2.75 19.28 22.73
N SER A 124 -3.75 18.75 23.46
CA SER A 124 -4.34 17.43 23.18
C SER A 124 -5.07 17.38 21.83
N THR A 125 -5.82 18.42 21.50
CA THR A 125 -6.57 18.54 20.24
C THR A 125 -5.61 18.73 19.06
N ALA A 126 -4.62 19.62 19.23
CA ALA A 126 -3.56 19.84 18.26
C ALA A 126 -2.79 18.54 17.98
N HIS A 127 -2.47 17.78 19.04
CA HIS A 127 -1.83 16.47 18.90
C HIS A 127 -2.70 15.48 18.12
N ALA A 128 -4.01 15.40 18.40
CA ALA A 128 -4.94 14.54 17.67
C ALA A 128 -5.07 14.92 16.19
N LEU A 129 -5.14 16.22 15.88
CA LEU A 129 -5.10 16.75 14.51
C LEU A 129 -3.78 16.38 13.81
N GLY A 130 -2.66 16.47 14.54
CA GLY A 130 -1.36 16.03 14.06
C GLY A 130 -1.33 14.54 13.73
N GLN A 131 -1.87 13.69 14.60
CA GLN A 131 -1.99 12.26 14.33
C GLN A 131 -2.90 11.97 13.13
N ALA A 132 -3.97 12.74 12.94
CA ALA A 132 -4.84 12.58 11.78
C ALA A 132 -4.09 12.87 10.47
N TYR A 133 -3.33 13.97 10.44
CA TYR A 133 -2.49 14.29 9.29
C TYR A 133 -1.36 13.29 9.08
N GLY A 134 -0.68 12.86 10.14
CA GLY A 134 0.34 11.82 10.06
C GLY A 134 -0.17 10.52 9.44
N ARG A 135 -1.42 10.13 9.74
CA ARG A 135 -2.07 8.97 9.08
C ARG A 135 -2.38 9.22 7.61
N ILE A 136 -2.76 10.44 7.23
CA ILE A 136 -2.97 10.82 5.82
C ILE A 136 -1.64 10.68 5.07
N LEU A 137 -0.56 11.25 5.60
CA LEU A 137 0.77 11.14 5.00
C LEU A 137 1.24 9.69 4.90
N LEU A 138 1.05 8.90 5.96
CA LEU A 138 1.40 7.48 5.94
C LEU A 138 0.60 6.72 4.87
N ALA A 139 -0.68 7.07 4.65
CA ALA A 139 -1.52 6.47 3.62
C ALA A 139 -1.06 6.79 2.20
N GLN A 140 -0.37 7.91 1.96
CA GLN A 140 0.19 8.25 0.64
C GLN A 140 1.42 7.43 0.27
N THR A 141 2.03 6.75 1.24
CA THR A 141 3.20 5.91 0.98
C THR A 141 2.77 4.68 0.18
N PRO A 142 3.56 4.16 -0.79
CA PRO A 142 3.31 2.87 -1.43
C PRO A 142 2.89 1.73 -0.48
N LYS A 143 3.48 1.63 0.71
CA LYS A 143 3.05 0.67 1.74
C LYS A 143 1.66 0.99 2.25
N GLY A 144 1.39 2.26 2.54
CA GLY A 144 0.08 2.75 2.96
C GLY A 144 -1.01 2.46 1.93
N ASP A 145 -0.74 2.76 0.65
CA ASP A 145 -1.66 2.48 -0.46
C ASP A 145 -1.90 0.98 -0.62
N LEU A 146 -0.85 0.15 -0.53
CA LEU A 146 -1.01 -1.31 -0.52
C LEU A 146 -1.93 -1.78 0.61
N MET A 147 -1.70 -1.34 1.86
CA MET A 147 -2.55 -1.73 2.98
C MET A 147 -3.98 -1.22 2.80
N PHE A 148 -4.17 0.01 2.31
CA PHE A 148 -5.47 0.58 2.02
C PHE A 148 -6.23 -0.22 0.96
N LYS A 149 -5.57 -0.58 -0.14
CA LYS A 149 -6.18 -1.38 -1.20
C LYS A 149 -6.58 -2.76 -0.67
N LEU A 150 -5.74 -3.43 0.13
CA LEU A 150 -6.09 -4.72 0.76
C LEU A 150 -7.28 -4.59 1.71
N ALA A 151 -7.31 -3.56 2.56
CA ALA A 151 -8.44 -3.26 3.43
C ALA A 151 -9.72 -3.00 2.64
N LYS A 152 -9.62 -2.28 1.51
CA LYS A 152 -10.76 -1.99 0.62
C LYS A 152 -11.26 -3.28 -0.03
N MET A 153 -10.38 -4.18 -0.46
CA MET A 153 -10.75 -5.51 -0.96
C MET A 153 -11.49 -6.31 0.11
N MET A 154 -10.96 -6.35 1.33
CA MET A 154 -11.64 -6.95 2.48
C MET A 154 -13.02 -6.35 2.73
N SER A 155 -13.16 -5.03 2.57
CA SER A 155 -14.44 -4.34 2.73
C SER A 155 -15.48 -4.76 1.70
N CYS A 156 -15.15 -5.47 0.62
CA CYS A 156 -16.17 -6.06 -0.23
C CYS A 156 -16.90 -7.23 0.48
N PHE A 157 -16.31 -7.77 1.55
CA PHE A 157 -16.79 -8.93 2.30
C PHE A 157 -17.37 -8.61 3.69
N ARG A 158 -17.76 -7.35 3.99
CA ARG A 158 -18.22 -6.92 5.34
C ARG A 158 -19.34 -7.78 5.95
N ASN A 159 -20.16 -8.39 5.10
CA ASN A 159 -21.30 -9.22 5.50
C ASN A 159 -20.99 -10.73 5.49
N ALA A 160 -19.72 -11.10 5.40
CA ALA A 160 -19.29 -12.49 5.47
C ALA A 160 -19.58 -13.11 6.84
N LYS A 161 -19.71 -14.45 6.86
CA LYS A 161 -19.84 -15.22 8.10
C LYS A 161 -18.64 -14.95 9.04
N PRO A 162 -18.81 -15.01 10.38
CA PRO A 162 -17.73 -14.72 11.32
C PRO A 162 -16.42 -15.49 11.08
N ALA A 163 -16.50 -16.77 10.67
CA ALA A 163 -15.33 -17.57 10.31
C ALA A 163 -14.57 -16.95 9.12
N LEU A 164 -15.27 -16.69 8.02
CA LEU A 164 -14.70 -16.05 6.84
C LEU A 164 -14.13 -14.64 7.14
N ASN A 165 -14.78 -13.88 8.02
CA ASN A 165 -14.25 -12.58 8.47
C ASN A 165 -12.92 -12.71 9.22
N LYS A 166 -12.71 -13.77 10.00
CA LYS A 166 -11.44 -14.04 10.67
C LYS A 166 -10.35 -14.36 9.65
N ASP A 167 -10.67 -15.21 8.68
CA ASP A 167 -9.73 -15.64 7.64
C ASP A 167 -9.35 -14.47 6.72
N LEU A 168 -10.28 -13.59 6.39
CA LEU A 168 -10.03 -12.37 5.65
C LEU A 168 -9.06 -11.42 6.38
N LYS A 169 -9.21 -11.24 7.70
CA LYS A 169 -8.29 -10.40 8.48
C LYS A 169 -6.88 -10.96 8.53
N ALA A 170 -6.76 -12.28 8.67
CA ALA A 170 -5.48 -12.98 8.60
C ALA A 170 -4.85 -12.78 7.21
N TRP A 171 -5.65 -12.94 6.16
CA TRP A 171 -5.24 -12.73 4.77
C TRP A 171 -4.68 -11.33 4.51
N GLU A 172 -5.40 -10.26 4.87
CA GLU A 172 -4.96 -8.87 4.68
C GLU A 172 -3.59 -8.64 5.35
N THR A 173 -3.47 -9.11 6.59
CA THR A 173 -2.25 -8.95 7.39
C THR A 173 -1.07 -9.71 6.78
N GLU A 174 -1.27 -10.99 6.42
CA GLU A 174 -0.22 -11.85 5.90
C GLU A 174 0.19 -11.45 4.48
N THR A 175 -0.79 -11.19 3.61
CA THR A 175 -0.54 -10.73 2.23
C THR A 175 0.16 -9.39 2.22
N GLY A 176 -0.29 -8.45 3.05
CA GLY A 176 0.35 -7.15 3.19
C GLY A 176 1.82 -7.26 3.60
N LYS A 177 2.12 -8.10 4.60
CA LYS A 177 3.50 -8.36 5.05
C LYS A 177 4.36 -9.01 3.96
N ASN A 178 3.85 -10.07 3.34
CA ASN A 178 4.61 -10.85 2.36
C ASN A 178 4.90 -10.06 1.09
N VAL A 179 3.91 -9.34 0.56
CA VAL A 179 4.08 -8.48 -0.63
C VAL A 179 5.04 -7.35 -0.32
N TRP A 180 4.86 -6.67 0.83
CA TRP A 180 5.74 -5.57 1.20
C TRP A 180 7.20 -6.00 1.35
N HIS A 181 7.46 -7.16 1.96
CA HIS A 181 8.82 -7.69 2.08
C HIS A 181 9.51 -7.91 0.73
N VAL A 182 8.77 -8.33 -0.29
CA VAL A 182 9.32 -8.49 -1.65
C VAL A 182 9.57 -7.13 -2.30
N LEU A 183 8.66 -6.17 -2.13
CA LEU A 183 8.80 -4.80 -2.66
C LEU A 183 9.97 -4.04 -2.02
N GLU A 184 10.31 -4.34 -0.76
CA GLU A 184 11.52 -3.81 -0.12
C GLU A 184 12.83 -4.20 -0.82
N SER A 185 12.82 -5.35 -1.50
CA SER A 185 13.96 -5.86 -2.27
C SER A 185 13.86 -5.52 -3.76
N HIS A 186 12.65 -5.24 -4.25
CA HIS A 186 12.37 -4.98 -5.67
C HIS A 186 11.46 -3.74 -5.83
N PRO A 187 11.94 -2.53 -5.49
CA PRO A 187 11.11 -1.32 -5.51
C PRO A 187 10.57 -0.97 -6.91
N ALA A 188 11.27 -1.39 -7.97
CA ALA A 188 10.79 -1.22 -9.35
C ALA A 188 9.43 -1.93 -9.61
N ASP A 189 9.02 -2.86 -8.75
CA ASP A 189 7.76 -3.59 -8.88
C ASP A 189 6.57 -2.90 -8.18
N ILE A 190 6.80 -1.83 -7.40
CA ILE A 190 5.76 -1.15 -6.62
C ILE A 190 4.58 -0.72 -7.50
N GLY A 191 4.84 0.05 -8.56
CA GLY A 191 3.78 0.54 -9.44
C GLY A 191 2.99 -0.61 -10.10
N ARG A 192 3.67 -1.71 -10.43
CA ARG A 192 3.04 -2.91 -11.00
C ARG A 192 2.11 -3.59 -10.00
N VAL A 193 2.55 -3.77 -8.75
CA VAL A 193 1.75 -4.39 -7.69
C VAL A 193 0.54 -3.53 -7.34
N LEU A 194 0.73 -2.22 -7.17
CA LEU A 194 -0.38 -1.31 -6.86
C LEU A 194 -1.42 -1.27 -7.99
N SER A 195 -0.98 -1.27 -9.26
CA SER A 195 -1.88 -1.37 -10.42
C SER A 195 -2.66 -2.69 -10.45
N ARG A 196 -2.05 -3.82 -10.06
CA ARG A 196 -2.75 -5.10 -9.92
C ARG A 196 -3.77 -5.06 -8.79
N CYS A 197 -3.46 -4.39 -7.68
CA CYS A 197 -4.43 -4.18 -6.60
C CYS A 197 -5.62 -3.32 -7.05
N ASP A 198 -5.39 -2.26 -7.83
CA ASP A 198 -6.47 -1.46 -8.40
C ASP A 198 -7.34 -2.27 -9.36
N HIS A 199 -6.70 -3.10 -10.19
CA HIS A 199 -7.41 -3.99 -11.10
C HIS A 199 -8.27 -5.03 -10.34
N ALA A 200 -7.75 -5.61 -9.25
CA ALA A 200 -8.51 -6.52 -8.40
C ALA A 200 -9.70 -5.83 -7.72
N LEU A 201 -9.52 -4.60 -7.27
CA LEU A 201 -10.58 -3.78 -6.69
C LEU A 201 -11.67 -3.45 -7.70
N HIS A 202 -11.30 -3.09 -8.93
CA HIS A 202 -12.24 -2.82 -10.01
C HIS A 202 -13.16 -4.02 -10.23
N HIS A 203 -12.58 -5.21 -10.32
CA HIS A 203 -13.33 -6.46 -10.41
C HIS A 203 -14.26 -6.68 -9.20
N LEU A 204 -13.77 -6.50 -7.97
CA LEU A 204 -14.63 -6.60 -6.79
C LEU A 204 -15.80 -5.61 -6.81
N GLU A 205 -15.60 -4.41 -7.37
CA GLU A 205 -16.65 -3.40 -7.54
C GLU A 205 -17.65 -3.78 -8.64
N GLU A 206 -17.20 -4.27 -9.80
CA GLU A 206 -18.06 -4.81 -10.87
C GLU A 206 -18.94 -5.96 -10.35
N TYR A 207 -18.35 -6.84 -9.55
CA TYR A 207 -19.09 -7.92 -8.91
C TYR A 207 -20.19 -7.38 -7.98
N LYS A 208 -19.85 -6.41 -7.12
CA LYS A 208 -20.83 -5.76 -6.22
C LYS A 208 -21.94 -5.06 -7.01
N ALA A 209 -21.62 -4.47 -8.16
CA ALA A 209 -22.55 -3.84 -9.07
C ALA A 209 -23.38 -4.82 -9.90
N LYS A 210 -23.17 -6.14 -9.74
CA LYS A 210 -23.83 -7.22 -10.49
C LYS A 210 -23.54 -7.18 -12.00
N SER A 211 -22.46 -6.54 -12.42
CA SER A 211 -22.10 -6.34 -13.82
C SER A 211 -21.14 -7.38 -14.36
N TRP A 212 -20.87 -8.47 -13.63
CA TRP A 212 -19.84 -9.45 -14.01
C TRP A 212 -20.26 -10.36 -15.17
N PRO A 213 -19.59 -10.29 -16.34
CA PRO A 213 -19.86 -11.19 -17.45
C PRO A 213 -19.09 -12.50 -17.27
N MET A 214 -19.79 -13.63 -17.15
CA MET A 214 -19.19 -14.96 -17.27
C MET A 214 -19.84 -15.73 -18.43
N GLU A 215 -19.05 -16.15 -19.42
CA GLU A 215 -19.45 -17.07 -20.51
C GLU A 215 -20.93 -16.92 -20.95
N GLY A 216 -21.30 -15.72 -21.41
CA GLY A 216 -22.63 -15.46 -21.98
C GLY A 216 -23.81 -15.39 -20.99
N ARG A 217 -23.58 -15.37 -19.67
CA ARG A 217 -24.62 -15.14 -18.64
C ARG A 217 -24.12 -14.26 -17.50
N THR A 218 -24.97 -13.36 -17.02
CA THR A 218 -24.74 -12.66 -15.75
C THR A 218 -24.99 -13.65 -14.60
N ARG A 219 -23.95 -14.08 -13.89
CA ARG A 219 -24.08 -15.00 -12.74
C ARG A 219 -23.81 -14.26 -11.44
N HIS A 220 -24.68 -14.47 -10.45
CA HIS A 220 -24.37 -14.17 -9.06
C HIS A 220 -23.53 -15.30 -8.48
N LEU A 221 -22.23 -15.07 -8.31
CA LEU A 221 -21.45 -15.89 -7.39
C LEU A 221 -21.95 -15.61 -5.96
N SER A 222 -21.80 -16.57 -5.07
CA SER A 222 -21.81 -16.32 -3.63
C SER A 222 -20.52 -15.62 -3.20
N MET A 223 -20.54 -14.96 -2.04
CA MET A 223 -19.34 -14.35 -1.45
C MET A 223 -18.22 -15.37 -1.22
N GLU A 224 -18.59 -16.61 -0.91
CA GLU A 224 -17.66 -17.73 -0.80
C GLU A 224 -17.04 -18.04 -2.18
N GLU A 225 -17.83 -18.24 -3.24
CA GLU A 225 -17.33 -18.51 -4.60
C GLU A 225 -16.46 -17.37 -5.17
N LEU A 226 -16.79 -16.10 -4.89
CA LEU A 226 -15.96 -14.94 -5.28
C LEU A 226 -14.60 -15.00 -4.58
N PHE A 227 -14.61 -15.27 -3.28
CA PHE A 227 -13.39 -15.43 -2.49
C PHE A 227 -12.52 -16.56 -3.04
N TYR A 228 -13.11 -17.70 -3.39
CA TYR A 228 -12.41 -18.81 -4.06
C TYR A 228 -11.80 -18.40 -5.40
N THR A 229 -12.53 -17.65 -6.23
CA THR A 229 -12.09 -17.29 -7.60
C THR A 229 -10.91 -16.32 -7.60
N LEU A 230 -10.85 -15.39 -6.64
CA LEU A 230 -9.72 -14.46 -6.47
C LEU A 230 -8.50 -15.11 -5.81
N ALA A 231 -8.68 -16.29 -5.20
CA ALA A 231 -7.70 -16.97 -4.40
C ALA A 231 -7.02 -18.19 -5.06
N SER A 232 -7.55 -18.67 -6.19
CA SER A 232 -7.39 -20.06 -6.65
C SER A 232 -6.12 -20.38 -7.46
N LEU A 233 -4.99 -19.73 -7.16
CA LEU A 233 -3.66 -20.14 -7.66
C LEU A 233 -2.60 -20.39 -6.59
N ALA A 234 -2.92 -20.22 -5.30
CA ALA A 234 -2.16 -20.82 -4.20
C ALA A 234 -2.21 -22.37 -4.20
N ARG A 235 -3.29 -22.92 -4.79
CA ARG A 235 -3.61 -24.34 -4.80
C ARG A 235 -2.72 -25.13 -5.77
N TYR A 236 -2.19 -24.50 -6.81
CA TYR A 236 -1.30 -25.14 -7.79
C TYR A 236 0.17 -25.14 -7.34
N LEU A 237 0.61 -24.10 -6.61
CA LEU A 237 1.99 -24.04 -6.07
C LEU A 237 2.18 -24.89 -4.81
N ARG A 238 1.11 -25.21 -4.04
CA ARG A 238 1.17 -26.22 -2.96
C ARG A 238 1.41 -27.64 -3.48
N ALA A 239 1.11 -27.95 -4.75
CA ALA A 239 1.36 -29.26 -5.34
C ALA A 239 2.82 -29.47 -5.79
N CYS A 240 3.64 -28.40 -5.87
CA CYS A 240 5.06 -28.49 -6.23
C CYS A 240 6.02 -28.37 -5.02
N SER A 241 5.48 -28.31 -3.81
CA SER A 241 6.23 -28.24 -2.54
C SER A 241 5.66 -29.29 -1.58
N GLU A 242 5.75 -30.57 -1.93
CA GLU A 242 5.36 -31.67 -1.05
C GLU A 242 6.29 -31.75 0.17
N ALA A 243 5.87 -31.13 1.27
CA ALA A 243 5.90 -31.70 2.63
C ALA A 243 5.44 -30.61 3.62
N LEU A 244 4.43 -30.93 4.42
CA LEU A 244 3.90 -30.15 5.55
C LEU A 244 2.99 -28.97 5.14
N LEU A 245 1.67 -29.23 5.09
CA LEU A 245 0.66 -28.62 5.97
C LEU A 245 -0.75 -28.93 5.43
N THR A 246 -1.55 -29.51 6.31
CA THR A 246 -2.92 -30.00 6.09
C THR A 246 -3.90 -28.86 5.78
N GLY A 247 -4.97 -29.21 5.06
CA GLY A 247 -5.88 -28.30 4.38
C GLY A 247 -6.65 -27.30 5.25
N SER A 248 -6.85 -26.11 4.70
CA SER A 248 -8.08 -25.31 4.72
C SER A 248 -7.88 -24.06 3.85
N ASP A 249 -8.90 -23.79 3.05
CA ASP A 249 -9.33 -22.63 2.25
C ASP A 249 -8.32 -21.66 1.58
N PRO A 250 -8.48 -21.36 0.27
CA PRO A 250 -7.54 -20.58 -0.53
C PRO A 250 -7.76 -19.08 -0.34
N GLN A 251 -6.67 -18.34 -0.25
CA GLN A 251 -6.60 -16.88 -0.22
C GLN A 251 -5.80 -16.36 -1.45
N PRO A 252 -6.03 -15.12 -1.96
CA PRO A 252 -5.11 -14.51 -2.93
C PRO A 252 -3.72 -14.37 -2.30
N THR A 253 -2.74 -15.14 -2.74
CA THR A 253 -1.42 -15.14 -2.10
C THR A 253 -0.57 -13.98 -2.60
N ALA A 254 0.50 -13.65 -1.86
CA ALA A 254 1.52 -12.70 -2.30
C ALA A 254 2.04 -13.02 -3.72
N ALA A 255 2.08 -14.31 -4.10
CA ALA A 255 2.38 -14.80 -5.44
C ALA A 255 1.50 -14.16 -6.53
N THR A 256 0.18 -14.13 -6.31
CA THR A 256 -0.77 -13.50 -7.25
C THR A 256 -0.51 -12.01 -7.36
N LEU A 257 -0.29 -11.29 -6.26
CA LEU A 257 -0.03 -9.84 -6.35
C LEU A 257 1.34 -9.53 -6.97
N LEU A 258 2.31 -10.41 -6.82
CA LEU A 258 3.66 -10.32 -7.41
C LEU A 258 3.73 -10.80 -8.86
N GLN A 259 2.60 -11.19 -9.47
CA GLN A 259 2.51 -11.66 -10.86
C GLN A 259 3.27 -12.98 -11.14
N THR A 260 3.50 -13.80 -10.12
CA THR A 260 3.94 -15.19 -10.38
C THR A 260 2.77 -16.05 -10.89
N THR A 261 1.53 -15.57 -10.74
CA THR A 261 0.30 -16.18 -11.26
C THR A 261 -0.70 -15.10 -11.76
N PRO A 262 -1.64 -15.42 -12.68
CA PRO A 262 -2.70 -14.51 -13.10
C PRO A 262 -3.60 -14.10 -11.93
N LEU A 263 -4.18 -12.90 -12.01
CA LEU A 263 -5.05 -12.35 -10.96
C LEU A 263 -6.36 -13.14 -10.75
N VAL A 264 -6.85 -13.80 -11.79
CA VAL A 264 -8.06 -14.64 -11.82
C VAL A 264 -7.73 -15.97 -12.49
N ASP A 265 -8.49 -17.03 -12.20
CA ASP A 265 -8.22 -18.37 -12.75
C ASP A 265 -8.50 -18.47 -14.27
N LYS A 266 -9.42 -17.66 -14.78
CA LYS A 266 -9.75 -17.54 -16.20
C LYS A 266 -9.84 -16.07 -16.55
N ALA A 267 -9.39 -15.71 -17.76
CA ALA A 267 -9.49 -14.34 -18.22
C ALA A 267 -10.96 -13.89 -18.19
N VAL A 268 -11.24 -12.80 -17.47
CA VAL A 268 -12.57 -12.20 -17.46
C VAL A 268 -12.89 -11.77 -18.89
N GLN A 269 -14.04 -12.20 -19.40
CA GLN A 269 -14.44 -11.93 -20.77
C GLN A 269 -14.57 -10.41 -20.98
N GLY A 270 -13.82 -9.88 -21.94
CA GLY A 270 -13.77 -8.43 -22.22
C GLY A 270 -12.76 -7.64 -21.37
N CYS A 271 -12.05 -8.28 -20.43
CA CYS A 271 -10.96 -7.63 -19.71
C CYS A 271 -9.62 -7.90 -20.41
N GLU A 272 -9.09 -6.89 -21.09
CA GLU A 272 -7.81 -6.95 -21.80
C GLU A 272 -6.63 -7.23 -20.87
N VAL A 273 -6.67 -6.70 -19.64
CA VAL A 273 -5.60 -6.89 -18.64
C VAL A 273 -5.57 -8.35 -18.18
N CYS A 274 -6.72 -8.95 -17.84
CA CYS A 274 -6.79 -10.37 -17.52
C CYS A 274 -6.34 -11.25 -18.69
N ALA A 275 -6.80 -10.95 -19.91
CA ALA A 275 -6.41 -11.69 -21.11
C ALA A 275 -4.88 -11.64 -21.32
N ALA A 276 -4.27 -10.46 -21.20
CA ALA A 276 -2.82 -10.28 -21.32
C ALA A 276 -2.04 -11.04 -20.23
N GLU A 277 -2.52 -11.03 -18.98
CA GLU A 277 -1.91 -11.79 -17.89
C GLU A 277 -1.96 -13.30 -18.13
N HIS A 278 -3.10 -13.83 -18.57
CA HIS A 278 -3.24 -15.23 -18.91
C HIS A 278 -2.37 -15.63 -20.09
N LEU A 279 -2.27 -14.80 -21.12
CA LEU A 279 -1.36 -15.02 -22.25
C LEU A 279 0.09 -15.06 -21.81
N ARG A 280 0.53 -14.12 -20.96
CA ARG A 280 1.91 -14.11 -20.41
C ARG A 280 2.18 -15.32 -19.54
N HIS A 281 1.25 -15.70 -18.68
CA HIS A 281 1.41 -16.87 -17.82
C HIS A 281 1.43 -18.18 -18.61
N ALA A 282 0.56 -18.34 -19.62
CA ALA A 282 0.61 -19.47 -20.54
C ALA A 282 1.95 -19.51 -21.29
N ALA A 283 2.45 -18.36 -21.75
CA ALA A 283 3.77 -18.28 -22.39
C ALA A 283 4.91 -18.67 -21.43
N LEU A 284 4.83 -18.33 -20.13
CA LEU A 284 5.81 -18.73 -19.12
C LEU A 284 5.72 -20.23 -18.78
N GLN A 285 4.52 -20.81 -18.73
CA GLN A 285 4.32 -22.26 -18.49
C GLN A 285 4.73 -23.11 -19.69
N HIS A 286 4.55 -22.59 -20.91
CA HIS A 286 4.93 -23.27 -22.16
C HIS A 286 6.31 -22.87 -22.68
N SER A 287 7.02 -21.95 -22.01
CA SER A 287 8.41 -21.65 -22.30
C SER A 287 9.28 -22.80 -21.81
N ILE A 288 9.54 -23.75 -22.71
CA ILE A 288 10.59 -24.77 -22.57
C ILE A 288 11.99 -24.11 -22.61
N ALA A 289 12.08 -22.78 -22.75
CA ALA A 289 13.29 -22.04 -22.98
C ALA A 289 13.68 -21.15 -21.76
N HIS A 290 14.79 -21.56 -21.13
CA HIS A 290 15.76 -20.75 -20.39
C HIS A 290 15.48 -20.34 -18.92
N THR A 291 15.76 -21.28 -18.01
CA THR A 291 16.77 -21.02 -16.97
C THR A 291 17.97 -21.93 -17.23
N SER A 292 19.19 -21.40 -17.15
CA SER A 292 20.45 -22.10 -17.44
C SER A 292 20.73 -23.30 -16.53
N PHE A 293 19.87 -23.55 -15.54
CA PHE A 293 20.05 -24.52 -14.45
C PHE A 293 18.87 -25.50 -14.27
N SER A 294 18.07 -25.78 -15.31
CA SER A 294 17.04 -26.82 -15.21
C SER A 294 17.66 -28.23 -15.09
N ALA A 295 17.37 -28.92 -13.99
CA ALA A 295 17.87 -30.26 -13.67
C ALA A 295 17.16 -31.40 -14.44
N PHE A 296 16.12 -31.09 -15.23
CA PHE A 296 15.22 -32.11 -15.79
C PHE A 296 15.64 -32.71 -17.14
N PHE A 297 16.62 -32.15 -17.85
CA PHE A 297 17.06 -32.70 -19.15
C PHE A 297 18.61 -32.80 -19.33
N PRO A 298 19.32 -33.64 -18.57
CA PRO A 298 20.74 -33.92 -18.82
C PRO A 298 20.98 -34.68 -20.14
N ARG A 299 20.05 -35.59 -20.53
CA ARG A 299 20.22 -36.47 -21.70
C ARG A 299 20.07 -35.75 -23.05
N ALA A 300 19.15 -34.80 -23.16
CA ALA A 300 18.98 -34.03 -24.40
C ALA A 300 20.24 -33.21 -24.75
N ARG A 301 20.96 -32.69 -23.74
CA ARG A 301 22.22 -31.95 -23.96
C ARG A 301 23.36 -32.84 -24.45
N ALA A 302 23.44 -34.09 -23.99
CA ALA A 302 24.48 -35.02 -24.43
C ALA A 302 24.32 -35.43 -25.90
N ASP A 303 23.09 -35.44 -26.41
CA ASP A 303 22.81 -35.81 -27.80
C ASP A 303 22.94 -34.61 -28.74
N THR A 304 22.52 -33.41 -28.33
CA THR A 304 22.77 -32.18 -29.11
C THR A 304 24.26 -31.82 -29.16
N ALA A 305 25.00 -31.96 -28.05
CA ALA A 305 26.44 -31.74 -28.04
C ALA A 305 27.23 -32.82 -28.82
N ARG A 306 26.69 -34.05 -28.94
CA ARG A 306 27.25 -35.07 -29.82
C ARG A 306 26.95 -34.79 -31.29
N GLN A 307 25.75 -34.31 -31.62
CA GLN A 307 25.40 -33.91 -32.99
C GLN A 307 26.22 -32.71 -33.47
N MET A 308 26.48 -31.71 -32.61
CA MET A 308 27.31 -30.55 -32.98
C MET A 308 28.81 -30.85 -33.09
N ARG A 309 29.29 -32.01 -32.60
CA ARG A 309 30.67 -32.46 -32.82
C ARG A 309 30.82 -33.36 -34.05
N ALA A 310 29.72 -33.75 -34.68
CA ALA A 310 29.69 -34.57 -35.89
C ALA A 310 29.56 -33.73 -37.18
N PHE A 311 29.62 -32.39 -37.07
CA PHE A 311 29.70 -31.45 -38.18
C PHE A 311 30.98 -30.63 -38.09
#